data_AF-A0A846XLI3-F1
#
_entry.id   AF-A0A846XLI3-F1
#
_cell.length_a   1.000
_cell.length_b   1.000
_cell.length_c   1.000
_cell.angle_alpha   90.00
_cell.angle_beta   90.00
_cell.angle_gamma   90.00
#
_symmetry.space_group_name_H-M   'P 1'
#
loop_
_entity.id
_entity.type
_entity.pdbx_description
1 polymer ?
#
loop_
_entity_poly.entity_id
_entity_poly.type
_entity_poly.pdbx_seq_one_letter_code
_entity_poly.pdbx_strand_id
1 'polypeptide(L)' 'MPIDLLFDYTGVHVIGEAAAQSDISIDFTFTDSGGDWAMWIRHGVLNARPPTPTTPSWP' A
#
# COMPACT_ATOMS: atom_id res chain seq x y z
N MET A 1 14.52 2.52 -2.37
CA MET A 1 13.48 3.55 -2.58
C MET A 1 12.58 3.51 -1.36
N PRO A 2 12.19 4.65 -0.76
CA PRO A 2 11.20 4.67 0.31
C PRO A 2 9.90 3.98 -0.13
N ILE A 3 9.26 3.21 0.76
CA ILE A 3 8.12 2.33 0.42
C ILE A 3 6.86 3.15 0.06
N ASP A 4 6.67 4.30 0.70
CA ASP A 4 5.70 5.32 0.31
C ASP A 4 5.87 5.75 -1.16
N LEU A 5 7.10 6.09 -1.58
CA LEU A 5 7.41 6.45 -2.96
C LEU A 5 7.19 5.30 -3.96
N LEU A 6 7.39 4.05 -3.54
CA LEU A 6 7.07 2.89 -4.36
C LEU A 6 5.57 2.85 -4.68
N PHE A 7 4.72 3.00 -3.66
CA PHE A 7 3.28 2.96 -3.86
C PHE A 7 2.77 4.15 -4.68
N ASP A 8 3.33 5.36 -4.48
CA ASP A 8 3.02 6.53 -5.31
C ASP A 8 3.38 6.31 -6.79
N TYR A 9 4.60 5.80 -7.05
CA TYR A 9 5.04 5.47 -8.41
C TYR A 9 4.13 4.42 -9.05
N THR A 10 3.78 3.37 -8.30
CA THR A 10 2.93 2.28 -8.80
C THR A 10 1.52 2.78 -9.09
N GLY A 11 0.99 3.70 -8.28
CA GLY A 11 -0.32 4.32 -8.49
C GLY A 11 -0.43 5.08 -9.83
N VAL A 12 0.62 5.78 -10.25
CA VAL A 12 0.68 6.45 -11.57
C VAL A 12 0.60 5.46 -12.74
N HIS A 13 1.08 4.23 -12.53
CA HIS A 13 1.10 3.19 -13.56
C HIS A 13 -0.17 2.32 -13.59
N VAL A 14 -1.12 2.56 -12.69
CA VAL A 14 -2.41 1.87 -12.74
C VAL A 14 -3.20 2.35 -13.95
N ILE A 15 -3.58 1.41 -14.81
CA ILE A 15 -4.50 1.66 -15.91
C ILE A 15 -5.91 1.77 -15.31
N GLY A 16 -6.33 3.01 -15.01
CA GLY A 16 -7.59 3.27 -14.30
C GLY A 16 -8.83 2.65 -14.95
N GLU A 17 -8.89 2.58 -16.27
CA GLU A 17 -10.00 1.94 -17.01
C GLU A 17 -10.08 0.43 -16.73
N ALA A 18 -8.95 -0.26 -16.77
CA ALA A 18 -8.90 -1.70 -16.46
C ALA A 18 -9.19 -1.98 -14.98
N ALA A 19 -8.79 -1.06 -14.10
CA ALA A 19 -8.98 -1.16 -12.66
C ALA A 19 -10.33 -0.60 -12.15
N ALA A 20 -11.18 -0.06 -13.03
CA ALA A 20 -12.40 0.66 -12.65
C ALA A 20 -13.40 -0.22 -11.89
N GLN A 21 -13.49 -1.50 -12.27
CA GLN A 21 -14.39 -2.49 -11.67
C GLN A 21 -13.65 -3.52 -10.80
N SER A 22 -12.34 -3.37 -10.65
CA SER A 22 -11.52 -4.25 -9.83
C SER A 22 -11.50 -3.79 -8.39
N ASP A 23 -11.64 -4.74 -7.47
CA ASP A 23 -11.38 -4.57 -6.05
C ASP A 23 -10.30 -5.58 -5.67
N ILE A 24 -9.08 -5.09 -5.51
CA ILE A 24 -7.90 -5.91 -5.21
C ILE A 24 -7.31 -5.40 -3.91
N SER A 25 -7.08 -6.30 -2.95
CA SER A 25 -6.38 -6.00 -1.70
C SER A 25 -5.16 -6.90 -1.59
N ILE A 26 -4.01 -6.32 -1.26
CA ILE A 26 -2.73 -7.00 -1.09
C ILE A 26 -2.08 -6.48 0.20
N ASP A 27 -1.78 -7.41 1.10
CA ASP A 27 -1.00 -7.14 2.30
C ASP A 27 0.47 -7.47 2.03
N PHE A 28 1.35 -6.53 2.33
CA PHE A 28 2.80 -6.67 2.16
C PHE A 28 3.48 -6.68 3.53
N THR A 29 4.38 -7.63 3.76
CA THR A 29 5.31 -7.61 4.90
C THR A 29 6.71 -7.37 4.37
N PHE A 30 7.26 -6.18 4.63
CA PHE A 30 8.65 -5.85 4.28
C PHE A 30 9.56 -6.22 5.46
N THR A 31 10.45 -7.19 5.23
CA THR A 31 11.27 -7.82 6.28
C THR A 31 12.48 -7.01 6.71
N ASP A 32 12.83 -5.96 5.98
CA ASP A 32 14.02 -5.15 6.22
C ASP A 32 13.76 -3.98 7.19
N SER A 33 12.79 -3.13 6.87
CA SER A 33 12.52 -1.88 7.58
C SER A 33 11.13 -1.31 7.32
N GLY A 34 10.34 -1.94 6.44
CA GLY A 34 9.06 -1.39 6.01
C GLY A 34 7.85 -1.75 6.86
N GLY A 35 7.91 -2.83 7.65
CA GLY A 35 6.76 -3.32 8.41
C GLY A 35 5.62 -3.82 7.52
N ASP A 36 4.44 -3.96 8.11
CA ASP A 36 3.24 -4.45 7.43
C ASP A 36 2.47 -3.31 6.76
N TRP A 37 2.26 -3.42 5.46
CA TRP A 37 1.52 -2.46 4.64
C TRP A 37 0.26 -3.10 4.08
N ALA A 38 -0.82 -2.32 4.03
CA ALA A 38 -2.02 -2.70 3.31
C ALA A 38 -2.14 -1.84 2.06
N MET A 39 -2.27 -2.46 0.89
CA MET A 39 -2.50 -1.79 -0.38
C MET A 39 -3.78 -2.31 -1.02
N TRP A 40 -4.57 -1.41 -1.61
CA TRP A 40 -5.74 -1.81 -2.37
C TRP A 40 -5.95 -0.96 -3.62
N ILE A 41 -6.53 -1.56 -4.64
CA ILE A 41 -7.02 -0.89 -5.85
C ILE A 41 -8.54 -0.94 -5.81
N ARG A 42 -9.17 0.23 -5.84
CA ARG A 42 -10.63 0.34 -5.92
C ARG A 42 -11.02 1.57 -6.73
N HIS A 43 -12.05 1.41 -7.57
CA HIS A 43 -12.54 2.46 -8.47
C HIS A 43 -11.43 3.07 -9.37
N GLY A 44 -10.49 2.23 -9.82
CA GLY A 44 -9.38 2.67 -10.68
C GLY A 44 -8.24 3.40 -9.97
N VAL A 45 -8.25 3.47 -8.63
CA VAL A 45 -7.22 4.17 -7.84
C VAL A 45 -6.51 3.21 -6.90
N LEU A 46 -5.18 3.27 -6.87
CA LEU A 46 -4.34 2.58 -5.90
C LEU A 46 -4.21 3.41 -4.63
N ASN A 47 -4.41 2.77 -3.50
CA ASN A 47 -4.22 3.33 -2.18
C ASN A 47 -3.27 2.41 -1.41
N ALA A 48 -2.42 3.01 -0.59
CA ALA A 48 -1.54 2.29 0.31
C ALA A 48 -1.62 2.91 1.71
N ARG A 49 -1.63 2.06 2.72
CA ARG A 49 -1.63 2.45 4.13
C ARG A 49 -0.31 1.99 4.77
N PRO A 50 0.45 2.91 5.39
CA PRO A 50 1.66 2.55 6.12
C PRO A 50 1.35 1.70 7.35
N PRO A 51 2.34 0.97 7.88
CA PRO A 51 2.22 0.23 9.12
C PRO A 51 1.73 1.18 10.21
N THR A 52 0.78 0.68 11.00
CA THR A 52 0.39 1.42 12.19
C THR A 52 1.61 1.39 13.13
N PRO A 53 2.14 2.54 13.57
CA PRO A 53 3.24 2.53 14.52
C PRO A 53 2.78 1.74 15.74
N THR A 54 3.49 0.67 16.05
CA THR A 54 3.28 -0.05 17.29
C THR A 54 3.69 0.90 18.41
N THR A 55 2.70 1.48 19.10
CA THR A 55 2.98 2.24 20.32
C THR A 55 3.75 1.31 21.25
N PRO A 56 4.99 1.66 21.66
CA PRO A 56 5.72 0.84 22.60
C PRO A 56 4.94 0.83 23.92
N SER A 57 4.37 -0.32 24.28
CA SER A 57 3.82 -0.52 25.61
C SER A 57 4.98 -0.70 26.57
N TRP A 58 5.40 0.39 27.21
CA TRP A 58 6.28 0.29 28.38
C TRP A 58 5.48 -0.25 29.57
N PRO A 59 6.06 -1.15 30.40
CA PRO A 59 5.42 -1.66 31.61
C PRO A 59 5.26 -0.59 32.71
#